data_AF-A0A9D2TH89-F1
#
_entry.id   AF-A0A9D2TH89-F1
#
_cell.length_a   1.000
_cell.length_b   1.000
_cell.length_c   1.000
_cell.angle_alpha   90.00
_cell.angle_beta   90.00
_cell.angle_gamma   90.00
#
_symmetry.space_group_name_H-M   'P 1'
#
loop_
_entity.id
_entity.type
_entity.pdbx_description
1 polymer ?
#
loop_
_entity_poly.entity_id
_entity_poly.type
_entity_poly.pdbx_seq_one_letter_code
_entity_poly.pdbx_strand_id
1 'polypeptide(L)'
;MHDRRSFILGGTAAMAALGLAACGGEGAGSGGPDPDAAPEDQTVGVAMPTQTYERWVADGNNIKEGLEGKGFTVDMQYADDDIPTQQQQI
;
A
#
# COMPACT_ATOMS: atom_id res chain seq x y z
N MET A 1 33.20 7.19 -28.33
CA MET A 1 32.86 7.69 -26.98
C MET A 1 31.35 7.75 -26.72
N HIS A 2 30.49 7.66 -27.75
CA HIS A 2 29.03 7.58 -27.59
C HIS A 2 28.54 6.19 -27.12
N ASP A 3 29.21 5.10 -27.50
CA ASP A 3 28.73 3.74 -27.17
C ASP A 3 28.90 3.36 -25.69
N ARG A 4 29.94 3.89 -25.03
CA ARG A 4 30.19 3.64 -23.60
C ARG A 4 29.21 4.40 -22.70
N ARG A 5 28.63 5.50 -23.20
CA ARG A 5 27.63 6.31 -22.50
C ARG A 5 26.24 5.69 -22.60
N SER A 6 25.86 5.16 -23.77
CA SER A 6 24.63 4.37 -23.94
C SER A 6 24.63 3.09 -23.11
N PHE A 7 25.78 2.41 -22.99
CA PHE A 7 25.89 1.19 -22.20
C PHE A 7 25.73 1.43 -20.68
N ILE A 8 26.21 2.58 -20.18
CA ILE A 8 26.09 2.96 -18.77
C ILE A 8 24.66 3.37 -18.42
N LEU A 9 23.95 4.12 -19.28
CA LEU A 9 22.54 4.46 -19.05
C LEU A 9 21.61 3.23 -19.18
N GLY A 10 21.90 2.30 -20.09
CA GLY A 10 21.12 1.06 -20.24
C GLY A 10 21.28 0.10 -19.05
N GLY A 11 22.50 0.00 -18.48
CA GLY A 11 22.79 -0.87 -17.35
C GLY A 11 22.08 -0.49 -16.04
N THR A 12 21.93 0.82 -15.78
CA THR A 12 21.24 1.31 -14.57
C THR A 12 19.73 1.05 -14.58
N ALA A 13 19.09 1.08 -15.76
CA ALA A 13 17.66 0.78 -15.88
C ALA A 13 17.36 -0.72 -15.68
N ALA A 14 18.24 -1.60 -16.18
CA ALA A 14 18.11 -3.04 -16.00
C ALA A 14 18.29 -3.49 -14.53
N MET A 15 19.19 -2.84 -13.78
CA MET A 15 19.38 -3.13 -12.35
C MET A 15 18.20 -2.66 -11.48
N ALA A 16 17.55 -1.55 -11.84
CA ALA A 16 16.35 -1.09 -11.13
C ALA A 16 15.16 -2.05 -11.32
N ALA A 17 14.99 -2.61 -12.52
CA ALA A 17 13.93 -3.59 -12.81
C ALA A 17 14.13 -4.92 -12.05
N LEU A 18 15.37 -5.35 -11.82
CA LEU A 18 15.69 -6.56 -11.07
C LEU A 18 15.45 -6.42 -9.56
N GLY A 19 15.42 -5.19 -9.02
CA GLY A 19 15.16 -4.94 -7.59
C GLY A 19 13.70 -5.18 -7.17
N LEU A 20 12.75 -4.98 -8.09
CA LEU A 20 11.31 -5.14 -7.82
C LEU A 20 10.86 -6.61 -7.80
N ALA A 21 11.62 -7.51 -8.46
CA ALA A 21 11.32 -8.95 -8.48
C ALA A 21 11.59 -9.64 -7.14
N ALA A 22 12.34 -9.01 -6.22
CA ALA A 22 12.66 -9.58 -4.92
C ALA A 22 11.44 -9.63 -3.96
N CYS A 23 10.39 -8.84 -4.22
CA CYS A 23 9.13 -8.89 -3.48
C CYS A 23 8.07 -9.80 -4.13
N GLY A 24 8.36 -10.43 -5.27
CA GLY A 24 7.44 -11.32 -6.00
C GLY A 24 7.37 -12.74 -5.46
N GLY A 25 7.50 -12.95 -4.15
CA GLY A 25 7.22 -14.24 -3.53
C GLY A 25 5.72 -14.47 -3.43
N GLU A 26 5.25 -15.68 -3.74
CA GLU A 26 3.84 -16.16 -3.76
C GLU A 26 3.08 -16.03 -2.40
N GLY A 27 3.62 -15.30 -1.43
CA GLY A 27 3.14 -15.25 -0.05
C GLY A 27 2.81 -13.84 0.41
N ALA A 28 1.82 -13.20 -0.21
CA ALA A 28 0.94 -12.16 0.32
C ALA A 28 0.14 -11.55 -0.84
N GLY A 29 -1.10 -12.00 -1.05
CA GLY A 29 -2.03 -11.40 -2.02
C GLY A 29 -1.92 -11.93 -3.45
N SER A 30 -2.41 -13.15 -3.69
CA SER A 30 -2.56 -13.72 -5.05
C SER A 30 -3.77 -13.16 -5.83
N GLY A 31 -4.46 -12.15 -5.29
CA GLY A 31 -5.54 -11.43 -5.95
C GLY A 31 -5.27 -9.94 -5.84
N GLY A 32 -4.41 -9.41 -6.70
CA GLY A 32 -4.33 -7.96 -6.89
C GLY A 32 -5.71 -7.41 -7.30
N PRO A 33 -6.01 -6.14 -7.02
CA PRO A 33 -7.29 -5.55 -7.36
C PRO A 33 -7.58 -5.77 -8.85
N ASP A 34 -8.77 -6.27 -9.16
CA ASP A 34 -9.26 -6.32 -10.52
C ASP A 34 -9.27 -4.87 -11.06
N PRO A 35 -8.44 -4.55 -12.07
CA PRO A 35 -8.32 -3.19 -12.56
C PRO A 35 -9.63 -2.66 -13.15
N ASP A 36 -10.57 -3.55 -13.48
CA ASP A 36 -11.89 -3.22 -14.03
C ASP A 36 -12.99 -3.17 -12.96
N ALA A 37 -12.71 -3.53 -11.70
CA ALA A 37 -13.71 -3.48 -10.62
C ALA A 37 -14.08 -2.02 -10.28
N ALA A 38 -15.37 -1.78 -10.05
CA ALA A 38 -15.84 -0.49 -9.56
C ALA A 38 -15.31 -0.21 -8.14
N PRO A 39 -15.12 1.06 -7.74
CA PRO A 39 -14.70 1.40 -6.38
C PRO A 39 -15.60 0.81 -5.29
N GLU A 40 -16.91 0.78 -5.52
CA GLU A 40 -17.92 0.23 -4.59
C GLU A 40 -17.82 -1.28 -4.35
N ASP A 41 -17.26 -2.02 -5.31
CA ASP A 41 -17.01 -3.45 -5.19
C ASP A 41 -15.66 -3.74 -4.51
N GLN A 42 -14.88 -2.70 -4.18
CA GLN A 42 -13.56 -2.81 -3.59
C GLN A 42 -13.54 -2.35 -2.14
N THR A 43 -12.81 -3.11 -1.32
CA THR A 43 -12.55 -2.77 0.08
C THR A 43 -11.10 -2.33 0.26
N VAL A 44 -10.90 -1.19 0.92
CA VAL A 44 -9.59 -0.67 1.30
C VAL A 44 -9.41 -0.86 2.81
N GLY A 45 -8.47 -1.71 3.20
CA GLY A 45 -8.05 -1.86 4.59
C GLY A 45 -7.09 -0.73 5.01
N VAL A 46 -7.34 -0.12 6.16
CA VAL A 46 -6.52 0.94 6.74
C VAL A 46 -6.13 0.56 8.16
N ALA A 47 -4.83 0.28 8.35
CA ALA A 47 -4.26 -0.05 9.65
C ALA A 47 -3.74 1.22 10.34
N MET A 48 -4.33 1.53 11.49
CA MET A 48 -4.00 2.68 12.31
C MET A 48 -3.31 2.23 13.60
N PRO A 49 -2.32 2.99 14.10
CA PRO A 49 -1.57 2.59 15.29
C PRO A 49 -2.40 2.65 16.57
N THR A 50 -3.29 3.65 16.72
CA THR A 50 -3.96 3.97 17.99
C THR A 50 -5.08 4.99 17.78
N GLN A 51 -6.03 5.03 18.73
CA GLN A 51 -7.14 6.00 18.77
C GLN A 51 -6.98 7.05 19.87
N THR A 52 -5.89 7.00 20.63
CA THR A 52 -5.72 7.82 21.84
C THR A 52 -5.14 9.21 21.56
N TYR A 53 -4.49 9.40 20.41
CA TYR A 53 -3.93 10.70 20.02
C TYR A 53 -4.82 11.38 18.99
N GLU A 54 -5.17 12.64 19.27
CA GLU A 54 -6.05 13.46 18.41
C GLU A 54 -5.59 13.51 16.96
N ARG A 55 -4.27 13.60 16.72
CA ARG A 55 -3.71 13.57 15.36
C ARG A 55 -4.10 12.28 14.62
N TRP A 56 -3.97 11.12 15.26
CA TRP A 56 -4.27 9.84 14.62
C TRP A 56 -5.77 9.66 14.37
N VAL A 57 -6.60 10.18 15.29
CA VAL A 57 -8.05 10.21 15.08
C VAL A 57 -8.41 11.10 13.89
N ALA A 58 -7.82 12.30 13.81
CA ALA A 58 -8.05 13.22 12.70
C ALA A 58 -7.60 12.63 11.37
N ASP A 59 -6.40 12.03 11.32
CA ASP A 59 -5.85 11.40 10.13
C ASP A 59 -6.73 10.21 9.68
N GLY A 60 -7.16 9.36 10.62
CA GLY A 60 -8.04 8.22 10.33
C GLY A 60 -9.39 8.64 9.74
N ASN A 61 -10.00 9.69 10.29
CA ASN A 61 -11.25 10.24 9.77
C ASN A 61 -11.08 10.82 8.37
N ASN A 62 -10.03 11.61 8.14
CA ASN A 62 -9.75 12.20 6.82
C ASN A 62 -9.52 11.12 5.74
N ILE A 63 -8.81 10.05 6.09
CA ILE A 63 -8.58 8.91 5.19
C ILE A 63 -9.91 8.22 4.86
N LYS A 64 -10.69 7.89 5.90
CA LYS A 64 -11.98 7.22 5.73
C LYS A 64 -12.93 8.03 4.86
N GLU A 65 -13.14 9.30 5.20
CA GLU A 65 -14.01 10.21 4.44
C GLU A 65 -13.54 10.36 2.99
N GLY A 66 -12.24 10.49 2.76
CA GLY A 66 -11.67 10.64 1.42
C GLY A 66 -11.80 9.38 0.55
N LEU A 67 -11.78 8.19 1.15
CA LEU A 67 -11.95 6.92 0.45
C LEU A 67 -13.43 6.59 0.22
N GLU A 68 -14.27 6.75 1.23
CA GLU A 68 -15.73 6.59 1.11
C GLU A 68 -16.31 7.61 0.11
N GLY A 69 -15.81 8.86 0.12
CA GLY A 69 -16.19 9.88 -0.85
C GLY A 69 -15.79 9.55 -2.30
N LYS A 70 -14.88 8.59 -2.51
CA LYS A 70 -14.53 8.04 -3.83
C LYS A 70 -15.28 6.74 -4.16
N GLY A 71 -16.16 6.28 -3.29
CA GLY A 71 -16.99 5.10 -3.48
C GLY A 71 -16.40 3.81 -2.92
N PHE A 72 -15.24 3.84 -2.23
CA PHE A 72 -14.66 2.61 -1.66
C PHE A 72 -15.35 2.21 -0.35
N THR A 73 -15.44 0.91 -0.11
CA THR A 73 -15.68 0.41 1.25
C THR A 73 -14.37 0.48 2.04
N VAL A 74 -14.40 0.98 3.28
CA VAL A 74 -13.19 1.14 4.10
C VAL A 74 -13.28 0.27 5.36
N ASP A 75 -12.28 -0.58 5.56
CA ASP A 75 -12.09 -1.34 6.81
C ASP A 75 -11.01 -0.67 7.66
N MET A 76 -11.43 0.00 8.74
CA MET A 76 -10.52 0.69 9.66
C MET A 76 -10.16 -0.24 10.82
N GLN A 77 -8.88 -0.54 10.98
CA GLN A 77 -8.34 -1.32 12.09
C GLN A 77 -7.44 -0.45 12.96
N TYR A 78 -7.52 -0.61 14.28
CA TYR A 78 -6.68 0.12 15.24
C TYR A 78 -5.94 -0.86 16.14
N ALA A 79 -4.63 -0.64 16.34
CA ALA A 79 -3.79 -1.53 17.15
C ALA A 79 -3.68 -1.09 18.61
N ASP A 80 -4.14 0.11 18.96
CA ASP A 80 -4.04 0.71 20.30
C ASP A 80 -2.62 0.59 20.91
N ASP A 81 -1.62 0.87 20.08
CA ASP A 81 -0.18 0.82 20.40
C ASP A 81 0.31 -0.59 20.85
N ASP A 82 -0.45 -1.65 20.58
CA ASP A 82 -0.10 -3.04 20.87
C ASP A 82 0.55 -3.73 19.66
N ILE A 83 1.82 -4.12 19.80
CA ILE A 83 2.61 -4.74 18.72
C ILE A 83 2.00 -6.06 18.22
N PRO A 84 1.58 -7.01 19.10
CA PRO A 84 0.90 -8.23 18.65
C PRO A 84 -0.37 -7.97 17.84
N THR A 85 -1.18 -7.00 18.24
CA THR A 85 -2.38 -6.59 17.50
C THR A 85 -1.99 -5.95 16.16
N GLN A 86 -0.97 -5.10 16.16
CA GLN A 86 -0.44 -4.47 14.94
C GLN A 86 0.02 -5.51 13.90
N GLN A 87 0.63 -6.61 14.33
CA GLN A 87 1.03 -7.70 13.42
C GLN A 87 -0.15 -8.46 12.79
N GLN A 88 -1.34 -8.34 13.38
CA GLN A 88 -2.57 -8.97 12.90
C GLN A 88 -3.45 -8.01 12.09
N GLN A 89 -3.10 -6.72 12.01
CA GLN A 89 -3.77 -5.79 11.12
C GLN A 89 -3.35 -6.13 9.69
N ILE A 90 -4.35 -6.41 8.84
CA ILE A 90 -4.25 -6.76 7.41
C ILE A 90 -3.24 -7.87 7.06
#